data_AF-A0A0Q1DR43-F1
#
_entry.id   AF-A0A0Q1DR43-F1
#
_cell.length_a   1.000
_cell.length_b   1.000
_cell.length_c   1.000
_cell.angle_alpha   90.00
_cell.angle_beta   90.00
_cell.angle_gamma   90.00
#
_symmetry.space_group_name_H-M   'P 1'
#
loop_
_entity.id
_entity.type
_entity.pdbx_description
1 polymer ?
#
loop_
_entity_poly.entity_id
_entity_poly.type
_entity_poly.pdbx_seq_one_letter_code
_entity_poly.pdbx_strand_id
1 'polypeptide(L)'
;MFNTTFSQEEEDKPRTFFDKLILRKSFDSKNNMSKAAVITYTNPKNNKESWLLSAAIGIDLLENTDKIILLNPYFEYHRNTLVDSEQNNWQTGFSLEMQTSDLSKPDRSWSPVILSSLKFNRDQENEISSFQGNLYFTPIFKGKALDPKFFWLPNTTVNFGNLFQFIYTPYVGLENENRIATETESAEGYIYRALIRITSNILLFPKSEKCRDKFEFATDWQYRYNFSENVEDLIFNDHRYFTVSFNYIFFSANEGKKSAKIGFDYTNGDNPAKNFEKQSFYAISLKLKL
;
A
#
# COMPACT_ATOMS: atom_id res chain seq x y z
N MET A 1 -16.27 -9.46 -20.20
CA MET A 1 -16.80 -8.08 -20.16
C MET A 1 -15.88 -7.25 -19.31
N PHE A 2 -15.26 -6.23 -19.90
CA PHE A 2 -14.85 -5.07 -19.15
C PHE A 2 -16.14 -4.49 -18.57
N ASN A 3 -16.30 -4.42 -17.25
CA ASN A 3 -17.20 -3.42 -16.70
C ASN A 3 -16.51 -2.07 -16.95
N THR A 4 -16.67 -1.58 -18.17
CA THR A 4 -16.93 -0.15 -18.37
C THR A 4 -18.20 0.13 -17.59
N THR A 5 -18.04 0.49 -16.31
CA THR A 5 -19.01 1.37 -15.68
C THR A 5 -18.82 2.70 -16.40
N PHE A 6 -19.49 2.81 -17.56
CA PHE A 6 -20.01 4.09 -17.98
C PHE A 6 -20.78 4.59 -16.76
N SER A 7 -20.28 5.64 -16.12
CA SER A 7 -21.17 6.45 -15.32
C SER A 7 -22.24 6.92 -16.30
N GLN A 8 -23.38 6.24 -16.28
CA GLN A 8 -24.64 6.93 -16.54
C GLN A 8 -24.58 8.22 -15.74
N GLU A 9 -25.01 9.31 -16.37
CA GLU A 9 -25.23 10.61 -15.74
C GLU A 9 -25.99 10.40 -14.41
N GLU A 10 -25.25 10.19 -13.33
CA GLU A 10 -25.75 10.46 -11.99
C GLU A 10 -25.84 11.98 -11.97
N GLU A 11 -27.07 12.48 -11.83
CA GLU A 11 -27.35 13.88 -11.52
C GLU A 11 -26.25 14.45 -10.63
N ASP A 12 -25.68 15.56 -11.09
CA ASP A 12 -24.53 16.25 -10.50
C ASP A 12 -24.91 16.81 -9.12
N LYS A 13 -25.07 15.91 -8.14
CA LYS A 13 -25.22 16.27 -6.75
C LYS A 13 -23.89 16.90 -6.34
N PRO A 14 -23.90 18.12 -5.78
CA PRO A 14 -22.68 18.75 -5.31
C PRO A 14 -22.00 17.82 -4.31
N ARG A 15 -20.86 17.24 -4.72
CA ARG A 15 -20.09 16.34 -3.86
C ARG A 15 -19.61 17.09 -2.64
N THR A 16 -19.78 16.46 -1.49
CA THR A 16 -19.42 17.04 -0.20
C THR A 16 -17.91 16.94 0.02
N PHE A 17 -17.35 17.76 0.91
CA PHE A 17 -15.93 17.68 1.29
C PHE A 17 -15.50 16.26 1.71
N PHE A 18 -16.42 15.49 2.29
CA PHE A 18 -16.18 14.11 2.73
C PHE A 18 -15.94 13.14 1.56
N ASP A 19 -16.43 13.45 0.36
CA ASP A 19 -16.23 12.60 -0.82
C ASP A 19 -14.78 12.66 -1.35
N LYS A 20 -14.01 13.67 -0.91
CA LYS A 20 -12.60 13.86 -1.28
C LYS A 20 -11.62 13.20 -0.32
N LEU A 21 -12.10 12.71 0.83
CA LEU A 21 -11.27 12.09 1.86
C LEU A 21 -10.96 10.64 1.47
N ILE A 22 -9.68 10.28 1.49
CA ILE A 22 -9.23 8.91 1.23
C ILE A 22 -8.61 8.35 2.51
N LEU A 23 -9.16 7.23 3.02
CA LEU A 23 -8.59 6.50 4.16
C LEU A 23 -7.99 5.16 3.68
N ARG A 24 -6.70 4.96 3.97
CA ARG A 24 -5.95 3.76 3.56
C ARG A 24 -4.85 3.42 4.56
N LYS A 25 -4.14 2.31 4.38
CA LYS A 25 -2.98 1.90 5.20
C LYS A 25 -1.79 2.86 5.00
N SER A 26 -1.59 3.26 3.75
CA SER A 26 -0.46 4.08 3.30
C SER A 26 -0.64 4.55 1.85
N PHE A 27 0.01 5.66 1.49
CA PHE A 27 0.08 6.29 0.18
C PHE A 27 1.29 5.84 -0.66
N ASP A 28 2.07 4.88 -0.18
CA ASP A 28 3.23 4.32 -0.92
C ASP A 28 2.86 3.70 -2.29
N SER A 29 1.58 3.36 -2.56
CA SER A 29 1.07 2.95 -3.89
C SER A 29 -0.48 2.86 -3.91
N LYS A 30 -1.19 3.47 -4.89
CA LYS A 30 -2.67 3.39 -5.00
C LYS A 30 -3.17 2.23 -5.88
N ASN A 31 -2.33 1.66 -6.75
CA ASN A 31 -2.72 0.68 -7.78
C ASN A 31 -3.75 -0.36 -7.27
N ASN A 32 -5.04 -0.21 -7.62
CA ASN A 32 -6.29 -0.97 -7.33
C ASN A 32 -6.44 -1.83 -6.05
N MET A 33 -5.42 -1.86 -5.21
CA MET A 33 -5.15 -2.65 -4.03
C MET A 33 -4.58 -1.71 -2.96
N SER A 34 -5.06 -0.46 -2.91
CA SER A 34 -4.80 0.39 -1.76
C SER A 34 -5.17 -0.39 -0.51
N LYS A 35 -4.15 -0.74 0.29
CA LYS A 35 -4.35 -1.53 1.49
C LYS A 35 -5.27 -0.72 2.41
N ALA A 36 -6.30 -1.37 2.94
CA ALA A 36 -7.21 -0.78 3.91
C ALA A 36 -6.45 -0.28 5.14
N ALA A 37 -6.91 0.79 5.79
CA ALA A 37 -6.41 1.15 7.11
C ALA A 37 -6.56 -0.05 8.05
N VAL A 38 -5.52 -0.31 8.85
CA VAL A 38 -5.43 -1.50 9.69
C VAL A 38 -5.40 -1.08 11.14
N ILE A 39 -6.28 -1.66 11.94
CA ILE A 39 -6.28 -1.54 13.39
C ILE A 39 -6.27 -2.96 13.97
N THR A 40 -5.28 -3.24 14.80
CA THR A 40 -5.20 -4.44 15.64
C THR A 40 -5.11 -3.99 17.08
N TYR A 41 -5.90 -4.62 17.94
CA TYR A 41 -5.79 -4.51 19.39
C TYR A 41 -5.75 -5.92 19.97
N THR A 42 -4.76 -6.18 20.82
CA THR A 42 -4.59 -7.45 21.51
C THR A 42 -4.45 -7.18 23.00
N ASN A 43 -5.34 -7.77 23.81
CA ASN A 43 -5.29 -7.65 25.27
C ASN A 43 -5.29 -9.04 25.91
N PRO A 44 -4.11 -9.66 26.10
CA PRO A 44 -4.01 -10.99 26.68
C PRO A 44 -4.19 -10.91 28.21
N LYS A 45 -4.88 -11.88 28.82
CA LYS A 45 -5.17 -11.89 30.27
C LYS A 45 -3.93 -11.73 31.18
N ASN A 46 -2.75 -12.14 30.71
CA ASN A 46 -1.51 -12.19 31.51
C ASN A 46 -0.33 -11.41 30.88
N ASN A 47 -0.56 -10.66 29.79
CA ASN A 47 0.50 -9.89 29.14
C ASN A 47 0.06 -8.43 28.97
N LYS A 48 1.02 -7.56 28.65
CA LYS A 48 0.71 -6.17 28.30
C LYS A 48 -0.18 -6.13 27.05
N GLU A 49 -1.09 -5.17 27.03
CA GLU A 49 -1.87 -4.88 25.83
C GLU A 49 -0.96 -4.42 24.70
N SER A 50 -1.37 -4.72 23.46
CA SER A 50 -0.62 -4.38 22.27
C SER A 50 -1.51 -3.89 21.13
N TRP A 51 -0.97 -2.98 20.33
CA TRP A 51 -1.69 -2.23 19.31
C TRP A 51 -0.88 -2.20 18.02
N LEU A 52 -1.55 -2.40 16.88
CA LEU A 52 -1.04 -2.06 15.56
C LEU A 52 -2.01 -1.09 14.90
N LEU A 53 -1.58 0.15 14.67
CA LEU A 53 -2.31 1.13 13.90
C LEU A 53 -1.50 1.49 12.67
N SER A 54 -2.10 1.35 11.50
CA SER A 54 -1.57 1.86 10.23
C SER A 54 -2.70 2.52 9.47
N ALA A 55 -2.78 3.83 9.60
CA ALA A 55 -3.81 4.64 9.00
C ALA A 55 -3.19 5.85 8.30
N ALA A 56 -3.72 6.17 7.14
CA ALA A 56 -3.32 7.29 6.33
C ALA A 56 -4.55 7.99 5.76
N ILE A 57 -4.60 9.31 5.89
CA ILE A 57 -5.66 10.17 5.36
C ILE A 57 -5.05 11.12 4.35
N GLY A 58 -5.73 11.33 3.22
CA GLY A 58 -5.32 12.30 2.22
C GLY A 58 -6.47 12.79 1.37
N ILE A 59 -6.20 13.83 0.57
CA ILE A 59 -7.17 14.55 -0.25
C ILE A 59 -6.73 14.49 -1.71
N ASP A 60 -7.62 14.13 -2.63
CA ASP A 60 -7.30 14.20 -4.06
C ASP A 60 -7.41 15.65 -4.57
N LEU A 61 -6.29 16.25 -4.97
CA LEU A 61 -6.25 17.64 -5.45
C LEU A 61 -6.63 17.80 -6.93
N LEU A 62 -6.62 16.72 -7.72
CA LEU A 62 -6.69 16.77 -9.19
C LEU A 62 -7.89 15.98 -9.76
N GLU A 63 -8.92 15.75 -8.95
CA GLU A 63 -10.07 14.86 -9.23
C GLU A 63 -10.83 15.17 -10.55
N ASN A 64 -10.73 16.40 -11.06
CA ASN A 64 -11.40 16.87 -12.29
C ASN A 64 -10.51 16.87 -13.55
N THR A 65 -9.30 16.33 -13.46
CA THR A 65 -8.44 16.14 -14.64
C THR A 65 -8.60 14.73 -15.20
N ASP A 66 -8.42 14.55 -16.52
CA ASP A 66 -8.31 13.22 -17.12
C ASP A 66 -7.37 12.39 -16.25
N LYS A 67 -7.83 11.22 -15.77
CA LYS A 67 -7.36 10.38 -14.62
C LYS A 67 -5.92 9.84 -14.69
N ILE A 68 -5.03 10.62 -15.28
CA ILE A 68 -3.66 10.37 -15.65
C ILE A 68 -2.74 10.84 -14.52
N ILE A 69 -3.17 11.80 -13.68
CA ILE A 69 -2.37 12.36 -12.59
C ILE A 69 -3.21 12.46 -11.32
N LEU A 70 -2.67 11.99 -10.20
CA LEU A 70 -3.25 12.13 -8.86
C LEU A 70 -2.22 12.72 -7.92
N LEU A 71 -2.58 13.79 -7.23
CA LEU A 71 -1.73 14.44 -6.22
C LEU A 71 -2.48 14.45 -4.89
N ASN A 72 -1.92 13.80 -3.87
CA ASN A 72 -2.54 13.75 -2.56
C ASN A 72 -1.56 14.21 -1.48
N PRO A 73 -1.80 15.34 -0.79
CA PRO A 73 -1.26 15.52 0.55
C PRO A 73 -1.80 14.42 1.46
N TYR A 74 -0.96 13.93 2.36
CA TYR A 74 -1.35 12.88 3.29
C TYR A 74 -0.65 13.01 4.63
N PHE A 75 -1.28 12.41 5.65
CA PHE A 75 -0.69 12.12 6.95
C PHE A 75 -0.83 10.64 7.23
N GLU A 76 0.23 9.98 7.71
CA GLU A 76 0.19 8.59 8.16
C GLU A 76 0.71 8.47 9.59
N TYR A 77 0.06 7.58 10.34
CA TYR A 77 0.48 7.20 11.67
C TYR A 77 0.65 5.69 11.76
N HIS A 78 1.81 5.30 12.30
CA HIS A 78 2.24 3.93 12.45
C HIS A 78 2.63 3.69 13.90
N ARG A 79 1.83 2.88 14.61
CA ARG A 79 2.19 2.40 15.94
C ARG A 79 2.17 0.89 15.96
N ASN A 80 3.22 0.26 16.48
CA ASN A 80 3.26 -1.17 16.70
C ASN A 80 3.87 -1.48 18.08
N THR A 81 3.08 -2.12 18.94
CA THR A 81 3.54 -2.63 20.24
C THR A 81 3.39 -4.15 20.35
N LEU A 82 3.16 -4.84 19.23
CA LEU A 82 3.12 -6.32 19.13
C LEU A 82 4.52 -6.96 19.07
N VAL A 83 5.56 -6.14 19.15
CA VAL A 83 6.97 -6.48 18.93
C VAL A 83 7.81 -6.05 20.15
N ASP A 84 9.01 -6.60 20.29
CA ASP A 84 9.85 -6.39 21.48
C ASP A 84 10.28 -4.93 21.67
N SER A 85 10.57 -4.23 20.57
CA SER A 85 10.82 -2.79 20.56
C SER A 85 9.59 -2.08 20.04
N GLU A 86 8.96 -1.23 20.86
CA GLU A 86 7.82 -0.43 20.40
C GLU A 86 8.23 0.40 19.19
N GLN A 87 7.27 0.61 18.29
CA GLN A 87 7.46 1.46 17.11
C GLN A 87 6.37 2.51 17.11
N ASN A 88 6.78 3.77 16.95
CA ASN A 88 5.88 4.90 16.95
C ASN A 88 6.39 5.96 15.99
N ASN A 89 5.79 6.00 14.81
CA ASN A 89 6.25 6.82 13.70
C ASN A 89 5.07 7.55 13.07
N TRP A 90 5.25 8.84 12.80
CA TRP A 90 4.31 9.62 12.00
C TRP A 90 5.00 10.26 10.82
N GLN A 91 4.26 10.40 9.72
CA GLN A 91 4.77 11.00 8.50
C GLN A 91 3.71 11.85 7.82
N THR A 92 4.15 12.89 7.13
CA THR A 92 3.29 13.78 6.36
C THR A 92 3.99 14.21 5.09
N GLY A 93 3.26 14.35 4.00
CA GLY A 93 3.89 14.68 2.72
C GLY A 93 2.91 14.72 1.56
N PHE A 94 3.48 14.67 0.36
CA PHE A 94 2.74 14.62 -0.89
C PHE A 94 3.03 13.31 -1.61
N SER A 95 2.00 12.74 -2.22
CA SER A 95 2.09 11.58 -3.12
C SER A 95 1.60 11.97 -4.49
N LEU A 96 2.36 11.59 -5.51
CA LEU A 96 2.05 11.74 -6.92
C LEU A 96 1.91 10.34 -7.53
N GLU A 97 0.81 10.12 -8.25
CA GLU A 97 0.65 8.97 -9.13
C GLU A 97 0.39 9.50 -10.54
N MET A 98 1.16 9.02 -11.50
CA MET A 98 1.04 9.43 -12.89
C MET A 98 1.07 8.24 -13.84
N GLN A 99 0.00 8.04 -14.59
CA GLN A 99 -0.06 7.10 -15.71
C GLN A 99 0.43 7.82 -16.97
N THR A 100 1.54 7.43 -17.59
CA THR A 100 2.13 8.27 -18.66
C THR A 100 1.42 8.18 -20.00
N SER A 101 0.44 7.28 -20.15
CA SER A 101 -0.29 7.10 -21.40
C SER A 101 -1.73 6.74 -21.12
N ASP A 102 -2.65 7.44 -21.78
CA ASP A 102 -4.07 7.12 -21.72
C ASP A 102 -4.37 5.80 -22.43
N LEU A 103 -4.72 4.78 -21.65
CA LEU A 103 -5.10 3.47 -22.14
C LEU A 103 -6.50 3.44 -22.76
N SER A 104 -7.29 4.50 -22.68
CA SER A 104 -8.55 4.61 -23.41
C SER A 104 -8.32 4.58 -24.93
N LYS A 105 -7.20 5.17 -25.38
CA LYS A 105 -6.86 5.31 -26.80
C LYS A 105 -6.60 3.95 -27.47
N PRO A 106 -7.06 3.73 -28.72
CA PRO A 106 -7.00 2.43 -29.39
C PRO A 106 -5.57 1.97 -29.73
N ASP A 107 -4.64 2.90 -29.94
CA ASP A 107 -3.23 2.64 -30.27
C ASP A 107 -2.36 2.24 -29.07
N ARG A 108 -2.89 2.36 -27.84
CA ARG A 108 -2.14 2.12 -26.60
C ARG A 108 -2.53 0.79 -25.96
N SER A 109 -1.56 -0.11 -25.85
CA SER A 109 -1.73 -1.45 -25.27
C SER A 109 -1.17 -1.57 -23.85
N TRP A 110 -0.34 -0.63 -23.41
CA TRP A 110 0.24 -0.58 -22.07
C TRP A 110 0.60 0.86 -21.68
N SER A 111 0.72 1.11 -20.39
CA SER A 111 1.18 2.37 -19.84
C SER A 111 1.98 2.11 -18.57
N PRO A 112 3.09 2.82 -18.34
CA PRO A 112 3.73 2.83 -17.05
C PRO A 112 3.01 3.77 -16.10
N VAL A 113 2.91 3.34 -14.85
CA VAL A 113 2.47 4.13 -13.71
C VAL A 113 3.70 4.50 -12.90
N ILE A 114 3.91 5.80 -12.75
CA ILE A 114 4.95 6.39 -11.93
C ILE A 114 4.33 6.80 -10.60
N LEU A 115 4.94 6.34 -9.51
CA LEU A 115 4.55 6.67 -8.15
C LEU A 115 5.70 7.44 -7.54
N SER A 116 5.44 8.61 -6.97
CA SER A 116 6.46 9.37 -6.26
C SER A 116 5.89 9.97 -5.00
N SER A 117 6.72 10.15 -3.99
CA SER A 117 6.34 10.89 -2.80
C SER A 117 7.53 11.61 -2.22
N LEU A 118 7.21 12.70 -1.51
CA LEU A 118 8.13 13.46 -0.69
C LEU A 118 7.44 13.67 0.66
N LYS A 119 8.11 13.31 1.74
CA LYS A 119 7.52 13.30 3.08
C LYS A 119 8.52 13.69 4.15
N PHE A 120 8.02 14.33 5.20
CA PHE A 120 8.68 14.43 6.48
C PHE A 120 8.26 13.24 7.34
N ASN A 121 9.22 12.64 8.03
CA ASN A 121 9.04 11.46 8.85
C ASN A 121 9.67 11.68 10.23
N ARG A 122 8.95 11.31 11.30
CA ARG A 122 9.43 11.36 12.68
C ARG A 122 9.24 10.01 13.34
N ASP A 123 10.37 9.36 13.61
CA ASP A 123 10.48 8.23 14.53
C ASP A 123 10.54 8.79 15.95
N GLN A 124 9.56 8.43 16.77
CA GLN A 124 9.52 8.89 18.16
C GLN A 124 10.35 8.00 19.07
N GLU A 125 10.55 6.73 18.72
CA GLU A 125 11.23 5.76 19.58
C GLU A 125 12.75 5.87 19.41
N ASN A 126 13.23 6.05 18.18
CA ASN A 126 14.65 6.29 17.89
C ASN A 126 15.02 7.78 17.83
N GLU A 127 14.06 8.67 18.10
CA GLU A 127 14.20 10.13 18.02
C GLU A 127 14.69 10.70 16.66
N ILE A 128 14.50 9.95 15.57
CA ILE A 128 14.95 10.33 14.22
C ILE A 128 13.92 11.20 13.51
N SER A 129 14.32 12.39 13.06
CA SER A 129 13.60 13.18 12.05
C SER A 129 14.27 13.05 10.69
N SER A 130 13.49 12.82 9.64
CA SER A 130 14.02 12.69 8.28
C SER A 130 13.11 13.25 7.20
N PHE A 131 13.71 13.68 6.10
CA PHE A 131 13.03 13.83 4.83
C PHE A 131 13.21 12.57 4.00
N GLN A 132 12.10 11.99 3.56
CA GLN A 132 12.10 10.79 2.74
C GLN A 132 11.47 11.08 1.39
N GLY A 133 12.01 10.45 0.36
CA GLY A 133 11.47 10.52 -0.99
C GLY A 133 11.48 9.16 -1.66
N ASN A 134 10.57 8.95 -2.59
CA ASN A 134 10.58 7.75 -3.42
C ASN A 134 10.13 8.02 -4.85
N LEU A 135 10.56 7.12 -5.73
CA LEU A 135 10.16 7.03 -7.11
C LEU A 135 10.04 5.56 -7.50
N TYR A 136 8.82 5.10 -7.71
CA TYR A 136 8.51 3.73 -8.13
C TYR A 136 7.85 3.70 -9.50
N PHE A 137 7.98 2.54 -10.14
CA PHE A 137 7.44 2.24 -11.44
C PHE A 137 6.66 0.93 -11.40
N THR A 138 5.49 0.89 -12.05
CA THR A 138 4.76 -0.36 -12.32
C THR A 138 4.04 -0.30 -13.67
N PRO A 139 4.06 -1.36 -14.49
CA PRO A 139 3.41 -1.34 -15.80
C PRO A 139 1.95 -1.83 -15.74
N ILE A 140 1.03 -1.15 -16.42
CA ILE A 140 -0.36 -1.57 -16.60
C ILE A 140 -0.65 -1.89 -18.07
N PHE A 141 -1.51 -2.87 -18.33
CA PHE A 141 -1.81 -3.37 -19.68
C PHE A 141 -3.30 -3.27 -20.00
N LYS A 142 -3.63 -2.88 -21.24
CA LYS A 142 -5.01 -2.83 -21.75
C LYS A 142 -5.45 -4.21 -22.24
N GLY A 143 -6.74 -4.53 -22.08
CA GLY A 143 -7.42 -5.48 -22.96
C GLY A 143 -7.28 -6.97 -22.64
N LYS A 144 -6.75 -7.36 -21.46
CA LYS A 144 -6.31 -8.74 -21.19
C LYS A 144 -6.89 -9.38 -19.92
N ALA A 145 -7.93 -8.80 -19.35
CA ALA A 145 -8.51 -9.26 -18.09
C ALA A 145 -9.29 -10.58 -18.23
N LEU A 146 -9.35 -11.33 -17.13
CA LEU A 146 -10.13 -12.52 -16.83
C LEU A 146 -9.71 -13.83 -17.54
N ASP A 147 -8.84 -13.79 -18.55
CA ASP A 147 -8.31 -14.99 -19.21
C ASP A 147 -6.99 -15.45 -18.53
N PRO A 148 -6.91 -16.70 -18.03
CA PRO A 148 -5.74 -17.20 -17.31
C PRO A 148 -4.46 -17.21 -18.14
N LYS A 149 -4.52 -17.21 -19.48
CA LYS A 149 -3.31 -17.16 -20.33
C LYS A 149 -2.50 -15.87 -20.17
N PHE A 150 -3.10 -14.84 -19.56
CA PHE A 150 -2.46 -13.55 -19.29
C PHE A 150 -1.94 -13.42 -17.85
N PHE A 151 -1.85 -14.51 -17.09
CA PHE A 151 -1.39 -14.49 -15.69
C PHE A 151 0.05 -13.94 -15.51
N TRP A 152 0.86 -13.95 -16.57
CA TRP A 152 2.23 -13.42 -16.60
C TRP A 152 2.29 -11.92 -16.88
N LEU A 153 1.14 -11.28 -17.14
CA LEU A 153 1.06 -9.83 -17.29
C LEU A 153 0.72 -9.21 -15.94
N PRO A 154 1.56 -8.31 -15.42
CA PRO A 154 1.29 -7.64 -14.17
C PRO A 154 0.07 -6.74 -14.30
N ASN A 155 -0.53 -6.42 -13.16
CA ASN A 155 -1.74 -5.59 -13.05
C ASN A 155 -2.91 -6.09 -13.91
N THR A 156 -2.91 -7.37 -14.27
CA THR A 156 -3.97 -8.01 -15.04
C THR A 156 -4.69 -9.01 -14.15
N THR A 157 -5.94 -8.70 -13.81
CA THR A 157 -6.81 -9.63 -13.10
C THR A 157 -7.15 -10.81 -14.01
N VAL A 158 -6.88 -12.04 -13.57
CA VAL A 158 -7.18 -13.27 -14.32
C VAL A 158 -8.05 -14.22 -13.50
N ASN A 159 -8.92 -15.00 -14.15
CA ASN A 159 -9.76 -15.99 -13.48
C ASN A 159 -9.25 -17.40 -13.77
N PHE A 160 -8.99 -18.17 -12.72
CA PHE A 160 -8.72 -19.59 -12.81
C PHE A 160 -10.01 -20.37 -12.56
N GLY A 161 -10.83 -20.43 -13.62
CA GLY A 161 -12.14 -21.08 -13.59
C GLY A 161 -13.10 -20.41 -12.61
N ASN A 162 -13.63 -21.21 -11.68
CA ASN A 162 -14.51 -20.74 -10.61
C ASN A 162 -13.83 -20.75 -9.23
N LEU A 163 -12.57 -21.19 -9.16
CA LEU A 163 -11.86 -21.41 -7.90
C LEU A 163 -11.30 -20.11 -7.33
N PHE A 164 -10.57 -19.35 -8.15
CA PHE A 164 -10.00 -18.08 -7.70
C PHE A 164 -9.76 -17.10 -8.86
N GLN A 165 -9.68 -15.84 -8.48
CA GLN A 165 -9.22 -14.74 -9.30
C GLN A 165 -7.86 -14.27 -8.76
N PHE A 166 -6.91 -13.97 -9.64
CA PHE A 166 -5.54 -13.61 -9.26
C PHE A 166 -5.12 -12.31 -9.94
N ILE A 167 -4.34 -11.51 -9.22
CA ILE A 167 -3.63 -10.34 -9.74
C ILE A 167 -2.33 -10.16 -8.96
N TYR A 168 -1.30 -9.67 -9.63
CA TYR A 168 -0.07 -9.24 -8.98
C TYR A 168 0.42 -7.92 -9.56
N THR A 169 1.13 -7.15 -8.74
CA THR A 169 1.67 -5.85 -9.11
C THR A 169 3.15 -5.77 -8.69
N PRO A 170 4.08 -5.81 -9.66
CA PRO A 170 5.48 -5.57 -9.42
C PRO A 170 5.75 -4.07 -9.39
N TYR A 171 6.67 -3.68 -8.52
CA TYR A 171 7.22 -2.35 -8.42
C TYR A 171 8.73 -2.44 -8.42
N VAL A 172 9.37 -1.52 -9.13
CA VAL A 172 10.80 -1.26 -9.03
C VAL A 172 11.00 0.23 -8.80
N GLY A 173 12.04 0.61 -8.07
CA GLY A 173 12.31 2.03 -7.91
C GLY A 173 13.42 2.36 -6.94
N LEU A 174 13.44 3.63 -6.55
CA LEU A 174 14.44 4.24 -5.69
C LEU A 174 13.78 4.91 -4.49
N GLU A 175 14.45 4.87 -3.36
CA GLU A 175 14.08 5.56 -2.14
C GLU A 175 15.29 6.38 -1.67
N ASN A 176 15.02 7.55 -1.10
CA ASN A 176 16.01 8.32 -0.35
C ASN A 176 15.47 8.63 1.04
N GLU A 177 16.37 8.70 2.00
CA GLU A 177 16.13 9.16 3.35
C GLU A 177 17.26 10.11 3.70
N ASN A 178 16.93 11.27 4.23
CA ASN A 178 17.88 12.24 4.77
C ASN A 178 17.50 12.50 6.21
N ARG A 179 18.30 11.97 7.15
CA ARG A 179 18.14 12.14 8.59
C ARG A 179 18.76 13.47 8.98
N ILE A 180 17.91 14.39 9.42
CA ILE A 180 18.26 15.78 9.70
C ILE A 180 18.37 16.09 11.20
N ALA A 181 17.88 15.18 12.04
CA ALA A 181 18.03 15.25 13.48
C ALA A 181 17.91 13.84 14.06
N THR A 182 18.88 13.45 14.88
CA THR A 182 18.97 12.15 15.55
C THR A 182 19.50 12.34 16.98
N GLU A 183 19.43 11.31 17.81
CA GLU A 183 20.02 11.33 19.15
C GLU A 183 21.54 11.50 19.12
N THR A 184 22.20 10.87 18.14
CA THR A 184 23.66 10.95 17.93
C THR A 184 23.98 11.52 16.55
N GLU A 185 24.93 12.46 16.47
CA GLU A 185 25.35 13.09 15.20
C GLU A 185 25.80 12.07 14.14
N SER A 186 26.37 10.92 14.54
CA SER A 186 26.79 9.86 13.63
C SER A 186 25.64 9.12 12.91
N ALA A 187 24.40 9.30 13.39
CA ALA A 187 23.20 8.75 12.76
C ALA A 187 22.55 9.75 11.77
N GLU A 188 23.06 10.98 11.67
CA GLU A 188 22.64 11.97 10.67
C GLU A 188 23.29 11.70 9.33
N GLY A 189 22.55 11.96 8.25
CA GLY A 189 23.06 11.73 6.90
C GLY A 189 22.00 11.27 5.92
N TYR A 190 22.46 10.69 4.82
CA TYR A 190 21.61 10.21 3.74
C TYR A 190 21.73 8.70 3.57
N ILE A 191 20.66 8.12 3.04
CA ILE A 191 20.57 6.71 2.67
C ILE A 191 19.81 6.63 1.35
N TYR A 192 20.40 6.00 0.35
CA TYR A 192 19.76 5.73 -0.94
C TYR A 192 19.57 4.23 -1.13
N ARG A 193 18.34 3.85 -1.50
CA ARG A 193 17.93 2.45 -1.61
C ARG A 193 17.32 2.14 -2.95
N ALA A 194 17.66 0.99 -3.50
CA ALA A 194 16.94 0.39 -4.62
C ALA A 194 15.85 -0.53 -4.06
N LEU A 195 14.65 -0.50 -4.64
CA LEU A 195 13.50 -1.30 -4.23
C LEU A 195 13.07 -2.24 -5.35
N ILE A 196 12.78 -3.49 -4.97
CA ILE A 196 11.91 -4.40 -5.71
C ILE A 196 10.77 -4.80 -4.79
N ARG A 197 9.53 -4.69 -5.25
CA ARG A 197 8.34 -5.08 -4.48
C ARG A 197 7.35 -5.81 -5.37
N ILE A 198 6.71 -6.83 -4.85
CA ILE A 198 5.64 -7.57 -5.53
C ILE A 198 4.48 -7.70 -4.56
N THR A 199 3.34 -7.15 -4.92
CA THR A 199 2.08 -7.42 -4.24
C THR A 199 1.27 -8.42 -5.04
N SER A 200 0.48 -9.25 -4.35
CA SER A 200 -0.47 -10.13 -5.02
C SER A 200 -1.76 -10.26 -4.24
N ASN A 201 -2.85 -10.57 -4.94
CA ASN A 201 -4.15 -10.79 -4.36
C ASN A 201 -4.82 -11.98 -5.06
N ILE A 202 -5.38 -12.86 -4.25
CA ILE A 202 -6.17 -14.01 -4.69
C ILE A 202 -7.56 -13.87 -4.06
N LEU A 203 -8.57 -13.70 -4.89
CA LEU A 203 -9.97 -13.71 -4.48
C LEU A 203 -10.52 -15.12 -4.67
N LEU A 204 -11.03 -15.76 -3.63
CA LEU A 204 -11.57 -17.11 -3.74
C LEU A 204 -13.04 -17.09 -4.17
N PHE A 205 -13.42 -18.09 -4.95
CA PHE A 205 -14.78 -18.34 -5.43
C PHE A 205 -15.45 -17.15 -6.14
N PRO A 206 -14.78 -16.49 -7.12
CA PRO A 206 -15.25 -15.24 -7.73
C PRO A 206 -16.60 -15.36 -8.46
N LYS A 207 -17.08 -16.59 -8.74
CA LYS A 207 -18.37 -16.85 -9.41
C LYS A 207 -19.43 -17.51 -8.51
N SER A 208 -19.12 -17.79 -7.24
CA SER A 208 -20.06 -18.44 -6.33
C SER A 208 -21.06 -17.44 -5.76
N GLU A 209 -22.36 -17.64 -5.95
CA GLU A 209 -23.37 -16.71 -5.40
C GLU A 209 -23.26 -16.52 -3.87
N LYS A 210 -22.90 -17.56 -3.13
CA LYS A 210 -22.84 -17.52 -1.65
C LYS A 210 -21.51 -16.98 -1.12
N CYS A 211 -20.42 -17.20 -1.85
CA CYS A 211 -19.05 -16.98 -1.37
C CYS A 211 -18.25 -15.97 -2.20
N ARG A 212 -18.83 -15.44 -3.27
CA ARG A 212 -18.20 -14.43 -4.12
C ARG A 212 -17.77 -13.23 -3.28
N ASP A 213 -16.54 -12.80 -3.52
CA ASP A 213 -15.93 -11.62 -2.92
C ASP A 213 -15.87 -11.66 -1.38
N LYS A 214 -15.96 -12.84 -0.75
CA LYS A 214 -15.89 -13.01 0.72
C LYS A 214 -14.53 -13.38 1.26
N PHE A 215 -13.70 -14.07 0.47
CA PHE A 215 -12.41 -14.56 0.93
C PHE A 215 -11.31 -14.04 0.03
N GLU A 216 -10.30 -13.44 0.65
CA GLU A 216 -9.19 -12.80 -0.02
C GLU A 216 -7.89 -13.23 0.64
N PHE A 217 -6.92 -13.64 -0.16
CA PHE A 217 -5.55 -13.85 0.27
C PHE A 217 -4.66 -12.80 -0.37
N ALA A 218 -3.94 -12.03 0.42
CA ALA A 218 -3.08 -10.95 -0.05
C ALA A 218 -1.64 -11.16 0.41
N THR A 219 -0.68 -10.91 -0.47
CA THR A 219 0.75 -10.93 -0.13
C THR A 219 1.43 -9.63 -0.56
N ASP A 220 2.49 -9.27 0.13
CA ASP A 220 3.38 -8.15 -0.23
C ASP A 220 4.79 -8.52 0.20
N TRP A 221 5.63 -8.74 -0.80
CA TRP A 221 7.04 -9.03 -0.66
C TRP A 221 7.85 -7.84 -1.14
N GLN A 222 8.87 -7.46 -0.37
CA GLN A 222 9.74 -6.33 -0.67
C GLN A 222 11.19 -6.70 -0.38
N TYR A 223 12.06 -6.23 -1.25
CA TYR A 223 13.51 -6.29 -1.10
C TYR A 223 14.06 -4.90 -1.35
N ARG A 224 14.88 -4.40 -0.41
CA ARG A 224 15.63 -3.16 -0.58
C ARG A 224 17.11 -3.42 -0.43
N TYR A 225 17.90 -2.64 -1.18
CA TYR A 225 19.35 -2.64 -1.07
C TYR A 225 19.85 -1.20 -0.94
N ASN A 226 20.54 -0.90 0.15
CA ASN A 226 21.25 0.35 0.37
C ASN A 226 22.49 0.33 -0.51
N PHE A 227 22.55 1.24 -1.49
CA PHE A 227 23.66 1.30 -2.44
C PHE A 227 24.56 2.52 -2.22
N SER A 228 24.15 3.42 -1.32
CA SER A 228 24.90 4.63 -0.98
C SER A 228 24.36 5.22 0.32
N GLU A 229 25.22 5.38 1.31
CA GLU A 229 24.89 5.89 2.63
C GLU A 229 26.10 6.56 3.28
N ASN A 230 25.86 7.44 4.26
CA ASN A 230 26.92 8.01 5.11
C ASN A 230 26.55 8.08 6.60
N VAL A 231 25.54 7.31 7.03
CA VAL A 231 25.17 7.15 8.44
C VAL A 231 25.92 5.95 9.03
N GLU A 232 26.36 6.04 10.29
CA GLU A 232 27.21 5.00 10.91
C GLU A 232 26.41 3.90 11.62
N ASP A 233 25.13 4.13 11.91
CA ASP A 233 24.23 3.22 12.63
C ASP A 233 23.55 2.17 11.72
N LEU A 234 23.79 2.21 10.42
CA LEU A 234 23.31 1.19 9.47
C LEU A 234 24.14 -0.10 9.59
N ILE A 235 23.55 -1.11 10.22
CA ILE A 235 24.19 -2.43 10.41
C ILE A 235 24.07 -3.32 9.15
N PHE A 236 22.99 -3.16 8.38
CA PHE A 236 22.67 -4.03 7.24
C PHE A 236 22.35 -3.22 5.99
N ASN A 237 22.83 -3.72 4.84
CA ASN A 237 22.62 -3.10 3.54
C ASN A 237 21.47 -3.72 2.75
N ASP A 238 21.01 -4.93 3.13
CA ASP A 238 19.82 -5.55 2.57
C ASP A 238 18.68 -5.61 3.57
N HIS A 239 17.48 -5.26 3.10
CA HIS A 239 16.26 -5.24 3.90
C HIS A 239 15.20 -6.09 3.21
N ARG A 240 14.52 -6.94 3.98
CA ARG A 240 13.52 -7.87 3.45
C ARG A 240 12.24 -7.70 4.23
N TYR A 241 11.14 -7.53 3.52
CA TYR A 241 9.83 -7.41 4.14
C TYR A 241 8.84 -8.35 3.49
N PHE A 242 8.09 -9.08 4.30
CA PHE A 242 7.03 -9.95 3.82
C PHE A 242 5.80 -9.81 4.69
N THR A 243 4.65 -9.65 4.04
CA THR A 243 3.35 -9.78 4.70
C THR A 243 2.45 -10.73 3.91
N VAL A 244 1.66 -11.48 4.65
CA VAL A 244 0.58 -12.31 4.12
C VAL A 244 -0.67 -12.12 4.97
N SER A 245 -1.82 -12.06 4.32
CA SER A 245 -3.11 -11.82 4.94
C SER A 245 -4.16 -12.76 4.37
N PHE A 246 -4.85 -13.50 5.24
CA PHE A 246 -6.09 -14.17 4.88
C PHE A 246 -7.27 -13.40 5.45
N ASN A 247 -8.13 -12.88 4.58
CA ASN A 247 -9.19 -11.95 4.94
C ASN A 247 -10.58 -12.55 4.67
N TYR A 248 -11.49 -12.35 5.62
CA TYR A 248 -12.92 -12.48 5.44
C TYR A 248 -13.57 -11.12 5.29
N ILE A 249 -14.15 -10.87 4.12
CA ILE A 249 -14.85 -9.64 3.75
C ILE A 249 -16.31 -9.80 4.18
N PHE A 250 -16.70 -9.11 5.24
CA PHE A 250 -18.06 -9.15 5.78
C PHE A 250 -18.91 -7.96 5.32
N PHE A 251 -18.29 -6.92 4.79
CA PHE A 251 -18.96 -5.77 4.20
C PHE A 251 -18.20 -5.28 2.96
N SER A 252 -18.95 -5.03 1.89
CA SER A 252 -18.46 -4.41 0.66
C SER A 252 -19.58 -3.54 0.06
N ALA A 253 -19.25 -2.33 -0.36
CA ALA A 253 -20.16 -1.39 -1.00
C ALA A 253 -19.43 -0.63 -2.12
N ASN A 254 -20.19 -0.05 -3.05
CA ASN A 254 -19.67 0.71 -4.19
C ASN A 254 -18.61 -0.08 -4.98
N GLU A 255 -18.94 -1.31 -5.37
CA GLU A 255 -18.03 -2.21 -6.12
C GLU A 255 -16.68 -2.45 -5.39
N GLY A 256 -16.70 -2.52 -4.06
CA GLY A 256 -15.50 -2.76 -3.25
C GLY A 256 -14.61 -1.53 -3.02
N LYS A 257 -15.08 -0.33 -3.38
CA LYS A 257 -14.45 0.92 -2.95
C LYS A 257 -14.50 1.08 -1.44
N LYS A 258 -15.64 0.73 -0.82
CA LYS A 258 -15.82 0.69 0.63
C LYS A 258 -15.87 -0.76 1.08
N SER A 259 -15.07 -1.14 2.08
CA SER A 259 -15.10 -2.51 2.60
C SER A 259 -14.65 -2.60 4.05
N ALA A 260 -15.18 -3.59 4.76
CA ALA A 260 -14.72 -3.99 6.07
C ALA A 260 -14.41 -5.49 6.09
N LYS A 261 -13.25 -5.84 6.65
CA LYS A 261 -12.71 -7.20 6.64
C LYS A 261 -12.09 -7.54 7.98
N ILE A 262 -12.17 -8.81 8.39
CA ILE A 262 -11.34 -9.38 9.46
C ILE A 262 -10.25 -10.20 8.79
N GLY A 263 -9.00 -9.98 9.14
CA GLY A 263 -7.85 -10.67 8.57
C GLY A 263 -7.03 -11.41 9.61
N PHE A 264 -6.51 -12.58 9.25
CA PHE A 264 -5.38 -13.20 9.92
C PHE A 264 -4.11 -12.85 9.15
N ASP A 265 -3.20 -12.16 9.83
CA ASP A 265 -2.02 -11.54 9.25
C ASP A 265 -0.75 -12.15 9.80
N TYR A 266 0.24 -12.30 8.94
CA TYR A 266 1.62 -12.58 9.33
C TYR A 266 2.53 -11.53 8.67
N THR A 267 3.41 -10.96 9.47
CA THR A 267 4.43 -10.00 9.03
C THR A 267 5.80 -10.53 9.45
N ASN A 268 6.78 -10.42 8.56
CA ASN A 268 8.16 -10.78 8.85
C ASN A 268 9.16 -9.87 8.13
N GLY A 269 10.19 -9.45 8.86
CA GLY A 269 11.26 -8.60 8.35
C GLY A 269 11.05 -7.12 8.67
N ASP A 270 11.81 -6.25 8.01
CA ASP A 270 11.94 -4.83 8.32
C ASP A 270 11.50 -3.94 7.14
N ASN A 271 11.02 -2.73 7.43
CA ASN A 271 10.60 -1.77 6.40
C ASN A 271 11.15 -0.37 6.72
N PRO A 272 12.36 -0.04 6.22
CA PRO A 272 12.99 1.26 6.45
C PRO A 272 12.14 2.45 5.99
N ALA A 273 11.32 2.30 4.94
CA ALA A 273 10.45 3.39 4.45
C ALA A 273 9.33 3.79 5.43
N LYS A 274 9.13 3.02 6.51
CA LYS A 274 8.19 3.29 7.61
C LYS A 274 8.89 3.35 8.97
N ASN A 275 10.22 3.30 8.98
CA ASN A 275 11.05 3.11 10.18
C ASN A 275 10.62 1.90 11.01
N PHE A 276 10.19 0.83 10.33
CA PHE A 276 9.93 -0.44 10.99
C PHE A 276 11.22 -1.24 11.02
N GLU A 277 11.72 -1.46 12.23
CA GLU A 277 12.75 -2.45 12.50
C GLU A 277 12.25 -3.87 12.20
N LYS A 278 13.19 -4.81 12.27
CA LYS A 278 12.94 -6.23 12.01
C LYS A 278 11.93 -6.77 13.00
N GLN A 279 10.80 -7.23 12.48
CA GLN A 279 9.67 -7.73 13.26
C GLN A 279 9.16 -9.05 12.71
N SER A 280 8.58 -9.88 13.59
CA SER A 280 7.89 -11.11 13.19
C SER A 280 6.71 -11.34 14.09
N PHE A 281 5.48 -11.26 13.56
CA PHE A 281 4.29 -11.41 14.37
C PHE A 281 3.08 -11.90 13.57
N TYR A 282 2.13 -12.50 14.31
CA TYR A 282 0.80 -12.82 13.82
C TYR A 282 -0.22 -11.85 14.43
N ALA A 283 -1.23 -11.47 13.66
CA ALA A 283 -2.28 -10.57 14.13
C ALA A 283 -3.66 -10.97 13.59
N ILE A 284 -4.70 -10.70 14.39
CA ILE A 284 -6.08 -10.68 13.92
C ILE A 284 -6.47 -9.21 13.77
N SER A 285 -6.67 -8.76 12.54
CA SER A 285 -6.80 -7.34 12.23
C SER A 285 -8.20 -7.00 11.71
N LEU A 286 -8.74 -5.87 12.16
CA LEU A 286 -9.86 -5.22 11.49
C LEU A 286 -9.31 -4.28 10.41
N LYS A 287 -9.82 -4.43 9.19
CA LYS A 287 -9.37 -3.69 8.00
C LYS A 287 -10.52 -2.91 7.41
N LEU A 288 -10.35 -1.58 7.32
CA LEU A 288 -11.37 -0.65 6.81
C LEU A 288 -10.84 0.13 5.61
N LYS A 289 -11.62 0.15 4.53
CA LYS A 289 -11.36 0.91 3.31
C LYS A 289 -12.52 1.86 3.07
N LEU A 290 -12.24 3.16 2.89
CA LEU A 290 -13.22 4.20 2.56
C LEU A 290 -12.87 4.86 1.23
#